data_AF-A0A7S2D5L9-F1
#
_entry.id   AF-A0A7S2D5L9-F1
#
_cell.length_a   1.000
_cell.length_b   1.000
_cell.length_c   1.000
_cell.angle_alpha   90.00
_cell.angle_beta   90.00
_cell.angle_gamma   90.00
#
_symmetry.space_group_name_H-M   'P 1'
#
loop_
_entity.id
_entity.type
_entity.pdbx_description
1 polymer ?
#
loop_
_entity_poly.entity_id
_entity_poly.type
_entity_poly.pdbx_seq_one_letter_code
_entity_poly.pdbx_strand_id
1 'polypeptide(L)'
;AVDTALGLLSSMARRGDDDDLRARVDALRVASAPPSPPDPQHDEELIVLDPMEGDQPRIDNNKNKVDQIEPEQDDGNVEYKLKLTDETELRVQRLASQMRYRCNEGGSECIYRLGVEDDGTMTGLTEEDYQSTIRCIRSAAAMNSYSVHDLCRTPVPNTGGRSVYEVSIREHNEDSYIDVKVAIAGSVDCGKSTLLSVLTNGQPDNGRGAARLAG
;
A
#
# COMPACT_ATOMS: atom_id res chain seq x y z
N ALA A 1 22.46 -4.54 16.98
CA ALA A 1 22.28 -5.07 18.36
C ALA A 1 20.82 -5.01 18.79
N VAL A 2 20.10 -3.91 18.51
CA VAL A 2 18.68 -3.75 18.86
C VAL A 2 17.77 -4.66 18.02
N ASP A 3 18.04 -4.82 16.72
CA ASP A 3 17.21 -5.64 15.82
C ASP A 3 17.22 -7.15 16.18
N THR A 4 18.37 -7.65 16.66
CA THR A 4 18.50 -9.05 17.09
C THR A 4 17.72 -9.34 18.38
N ALA A 5 17.61 -8.35 19.27
CA ALA A 5 16.83 -8.46 20.50
C ALA A 5 15.32 -8.43 20.22
N LEU A 6 14.88 -7.61 19.27
CA LEU A 6 13.47 -7.52 18.85
C LEU A 6 12.98 -8.83 18.22
N GLY A 7 13.82 -9.46 17.39
CA GLY A 7 13.53 -10.75 16.76
C GLY A 7 13.37 -11.90 17.77
N LEU A 8 14.22 -11.95 18.80
CA LEU A 8 14.14 -12.96 19.86
C LEU A 8 12.88 -12.79 20.72
N LEU A 9 12.56 -11.57 21.12
CA LEU A 9 11.36 -11.28 21.92
C LEU A 9 10.06 -11.56 21.15
N SER A 10 10.04 -11.23 19.86
CA SER A 10 8.91 -11.54 18.97
C SER A 10 8.74 -13.05 18.74
N SER A 11 9.81 -13.85 18.87
CA SER A 11 9.71 -15.32 18.82
C SER A 11 9.21 -15.93 20.13
N MET A 12 9.49 -15.29 21.27
CA MET A 12 9.08 -15.73 22.60
C MET A 12 7.59 -15.45 22.86
N ALA A 13 7.08 -14.30 22.41
CA ALA A 13 5.65 -13.93 22.50
C ALA A 13 4.71 -14.84 21.67
N ARG A 14 5.25 -15.70 20.79
CA ARG A 14 4.48 -16.68 20.00
C ARG A 14 4.33 -18.03 20.70
N ARG A 15 5.08 -18.30 21.78
CA ARG A 15 5.07 -19.59 22.48
C ARG A 15 4.27 -19.61 23.79
N GLY A 16 3.73 -18.48 24.22
CA GLY A 16 2.89 -18.40 25.42
C GLY A 16 1.89 -17.27 25.33
N ASP A 17 0.68 -17.51 25.85
CA ASP A 17 -0.40 -16.53 26.00
C ASP A 17 -0.06 -15.51 27.11
N ASP A 18 1.05 -14.79 26.95
CA ASP A 18 1.46 -13.72 27.85
C ASP A 18 1.14 -12.37 27.20
N ASP A 19 -0.09 -11.89 27.42
CA ASP A 19 -0.57 -10.58 26.94
C ASP A 19 0.34 -9.42 27.37
N ASP A 20 1.05 -9.57 28.51
CA ASP A 20 2.04 -8.61 28.99
C ASP A 20 3.29 -8.54 28.08
N LEU A 21 3.71 -9.66 27.48
CA LEU A 21 4.85 -9.68 26.57
C LEU A 21 4.48 -9.07 25.21
N ARG A 22 3.24 -9.30 24.75
CA ARG A 22 2.68 -8.62 23.55
C ARG A 22 2.61 -7.11 23.76
N ALA A 23 2.05 -6.67 24.89
CA ALA A 23 1.98 -5.25 25.25
C ALA A 23 3.37 -4.60 25.30
N ARG A 24 4.40 -5.33 25.76
CA ARG A 24 5.79 -4.82 25.79
C ARG A 24 6.45 -4.77 24.42
N VAL A 25 6.12 -5.70 23.51
CA VAL A 25 6.56 -5.66 22.11
C VAL A 25 5.88 -4.48 21.37
N ASP A 26 4.59 -4.26 21.59
CA ASP A 26 3.87 -3.12 21.00
C ASP A 26 4.35 -1.78 21.59
N ALA A 27 4.63 -1.73 22.89
CA ALA A 27 5.25 -0.56 23.51
C ALA A 27 6.66 -0.27 22.95
N LEU A 28 7.44 -1.29 22.60
CA LEU A 28 8.74 -1.09 21.93
C LEU A 28 8.60 -0.58 20.49
N ARG A 29 7.54 -0.98 19.77
CA ARG A 29 7.22 -0.46 18.44
C ARG A 29 6.81 1.01 18.48
N VAL A 30 6.05 1.42 19.50
CA VAL A 30 5.68 2.83 19.74
C VAL A 30 6.90 3.66 20.14
N ALA A 31 7.81 3.10 20.96
CA ALA A 31 8.99 3.81 21.46
C ALA A 31 10.09 4.05 20.39
N SER A 32 9.99 3.45 19.21
CA SER A 32 10.91 3.70 18.08
C SER A 32 10.31 4.57 16.97
N ALA A 33 9.17 5.22 17.23
CA ALA A 33 8.58 6.14 16.26
C ALA A 33 9.52 7.34 16.02
N PRO A 34 9.84 7.68 14.76
CA PRO A 34 10.58 8.90 14.46
C PRO A 34 9.76 10.13 14.90
N PRO A 35 10.42 11.25 15.25
CA PRO A 35 9.73 12.46 15.67
C PRO A 35 8.82 12.98 14.55
N SER A 36 7.66 13.52 14.94
CA SER A 36 6.70 14.16 14.05
C SER A 36 7.35 15.25 13.19
N PRO A 37 6.96 15.39 11.91
CA PRO A 37 7.46 16.47 11.07
C PRO A 37 7.05 17.86 11.60
N PRO A 38 7.82 18.92 11.31
CA PRO A 38 7.56 20.26 11.82
C PRO A 38 6.32 20.88 11.17
N ASP A 39 5.53 21.54 12.01
CA ASP A 39 4.29 22.26 11.72
C ASP A 39 4.54 23.45 10.75
N PRO A 40 3.85 23.55 9.60
CA PRO A 40 3.93 24.73 8.75
C PRO A 40 3.08 25.87 9.34
N GLN A 41 3.74 26.93 9.78
CA GLN A 41 3.10 28.18 10.20
C GLN A 41 2.29 28.76 9.03
N HIS A 42 0.97 28.85 9.17
CA HIS A 42 0.08 29.55 8.25
C HIS A 42 -0.08 31.01 8.68
N ASP A 43 0.44 31.93 7.87
CA ASP A 43 0.04 33.34 7.90
C ASP A 43 -1.35 33.48 7.29
N GLU A 44 -2.27 34.13 8.01
CA GLU A 44 -3.62 34.44 7.53
C GLU A 44 -3.60 35.50 6.42
N GLU A 45 -4.29 35.25 5.31
CA GLU A 45 -4.65 36.30 4.36
C GLU A 45 -6.18 36.46 4.25
N LEU A 46 -6.62 37.66 4.65
CA LEU A 46 -7.99 38.14 4.76
C LEU A 46 -8.61 38.33 3.36
N ILE A 47 -9.63 37.55 3.00
CA ILE A 47 -10.33 37.71 1.72
C ILE A 47 -11.32 38.89 1.82
N VAL A 48 -11.05 39.94 1.04
CA VAL A 48 -11.95 41.07 0.81
C VAL A 48 -13.02 40.67 -0.22
N LEU A 49 -14.30 40.81 0.12
CA LEU A 49 -15.42 40.51 -0.79
C LEU A 49 -15.72 41.72 -1.69
N ASP A 50 -15.42 41.62 -2.98
CA ASP A 50 -15.88 42.59 -3.99
C ASP A 50 -17.29 42.25 -4.52
N PRO A 51 -18.09 43.25 -4.92
CA PRO A 51 -19.52 43.10 -5.16
C PRO A 51 -19.88 42.47 -6.51
N MET A 52 -21.04 41.82 -6.52
CA MET A 52 -21.63 41.06 -7.63
C MET A 52 -22.04 41.94 -8.81
N GLU A 53 -21.57 41.64 -10.03
CA GLU A 53 -22.17 42.17 -11.26
C GLU A 53 -22.01 41.23 -12.46
N GLY A 54 -23.12 40.98 -13.17
CA GLY A 54 -23.15 40.80 -14.63
C GLY A 54 -23.11 39.38 -15.21
N ASP A 55 -24.27 38.92 -15.67
CA ASP A 55 -24.48 37.71 -16.48
C ASP A 55 -23.65 37.74 -17.79
N GLN A 56 -22.62 36.89 -17.89
CA GLN A 56 -21.82 36.65 -19.09
C GLN A 56 -21.86 35.16 -19.47
N PRO A 57 -21.81 34.84 -20.77
CA PRO A 57 -22.09 33.50 -21.27
C PRO A 57 -21.09 32.50 -20.67
N ARG A 58 -21.62 31.44 -20.02
CA ARG A 58 -20.85 30.33 -19.49
C ARG A 58 -20.14 29.60 -20.62
N ILE A 59 -18.87 29.94 -20.81
CA ILE A 59 -17.93 29.03 -21.46
C ILE A 59 -17.75 27.89 -20.46
N ASP A 60 -18.19 26.69 -20.82
CA ASP A 60 -17.98 25.48 -20.03
C ASP A 60 -16.46 25.17 -19.99
N ASN A 61 -15.76 25.78 -19.04
CA ASN A 61 -14.34 25.59 -18.74
C ASN A 61 -14.07 24.23 -18.06
N ASN A 62 -14.77 23.17 -18.47
CA ASN A 62 -14.58 21.82 -17.94
C ASN A 62 -13.36 21.13 -18.60
N LYS A 63 -12.20 21.78 -18.57
CA LYS A 63 -10.91 21.21 -18.99
C LYS A 63 -9.98 20.86 -17.82
N ASN A 64 -10.34 21.18 -16.58
CA ASN A 64 -9.42 21.09 -15.43
C ASN A 64 -9.70 19.96 -14.43
N LYS A 65 -10.66 19.06 -14.68
CA LYS A 65 -11.07 18.06 -13.65
C LYS A 65 -10.41 16.69 -13.77
N VAL A 66 -9.49 16.48 -14.71
CA VAL A 66 -8.86 15.16 -14.95
C VAL A 66 -7.45 15.08 -14.38
N ASP A 67 -6.82 16.21 -14.06
CA ASP A 67 -5.41 16.30 -13.67
C ASP A 67 -5.21 16.59 -12.17
N GLN A 68 -6.29 16.57 -11.38
CA GLN A 68 -6.25 16.80 -9.94
C GLN A 68 -7.02 15.71 -9.20
N ILE A 69 -6.36 15.16 -8.19
CA ILE A 69 -6.97 14.28 -7.19
C ILE A 69 -7.03 15.01 -5.84
N GLU A 70 -7.64 14.39 -4.84
CA GLU A 70 -7.65 14.96 -3.49
C GLU A 70 -6.21 15.07 -2.95
N PRO A 71 -5.91 16.14 -2.21
CA PRO A 71 -4.62 16.31 -1.54
C PRO A 71 -4.24 15.10 -0.70
N GLU A 72 -2.93 14.90 -0.55
CA GLU A 72 -2.42 13.87 0.36
C GLU A 72 -2.92 14.11 1.78
N GLN A 73 -3.25 13.03 2.47
CA GLN A 73 -3.54 13.05 3.89
C GLN A 73 -2.27 12.68 4.66
N ASP A 74 -1.99 13.41 5.73
CA ASP A 74 -0.85 13.13 6.61
C ASP A 74 -0.95 11.74 7.25
N ASP A 75 -2.18 11.28 7.52
CA ASP A 75 -2.48 9.96 8.07
C ASP A 75 -2.91 8.96 6.99
N GLY A 76 -2.90 7.66 7.33
CA GLY A 76 -3.34 6.59 6.46
C GLY A 76 -2.21 5.95 5.64
N ASN A 77 -2.59 5.11 4.67
CA ASN A 77 -1.67 4.21 3.97
C ASN A 77 -1.36 4.63 2.53
N VAL A 78 -1.66 5.88 2.15
CA VAL A 78 -1.38 6.43 0.83
C VAL A 78 -0.32 7.50 0.97
N GLU A 79 0.69 7.49 0.10
CA GLU A 79 1.78 8.45 0.09
C GLU A 79 1.95 9.02 -1.32
N TYR A 80 2.06 10.35 -1.45
CA TYR A 80 2.35 10.98 -2.74
C TYR A 80 3.83 11.35 -2.84
N LYS A 81 4.40 11.14 -4.03
CA LYS A 81 5.76 11.57 -4.34
C LYS A 81 5.83 12.04 -5.78
N LEU A 82 6.23 13.30 -5.99
CA LEU A 82 6.47 13.79 -7.35
C LEU A 82 7.57 12.97 -8.04
N LYS A 83 8.74 12.82 -7.39
CA LYS A 83 9.90 12.06 -7.91
C LYS A 83 10.87 11.74 -6.77
N LEU A 84 11.60 10.63 -6.88
CA LEU A 84 12.73 10.30 -6.00
C LEU A 84 14.02 10.26 -6.82
N THR A 85 14.89 11.27 -6.66
CA THR A 85 16.08 11.44 -7.51
C THR A 85 17.40 11.11 -6.83
N ASP A 86 17.40 10.89 -5.53
CA ASP A 86 18.61 10.70 -4.76
C ASP A 86 18.55 9.38 -3.97
N GLU A 87 19.46 8.48 -4.33
CA GLU A 87 19.64 7.15 -3.73
C GLU A 87 20.65 7.17 -2.57
N THR A 88 21.01 8.35 -2.03
CA THR A 88 21.86 8.45 -0.83
C THR A 88 21.27 7.61 0.30
N GLU A 89 22.12 6.87 1.00
CA GLU A 89 21.72 5.92 2.05
C GLU A 89 20.80 6.56 3.10
N LEU A 90 21.09 7.79 3.53
CA LEU A 90 20.25 8.53 4.47
C LEU A 90 18.83 8.80 3.95
N ARG A 91 18.67 9.09 2.65
CA ARG A 91 17.36 9.33 2.04
C ARG A 91 16.58 8.03 1.90
N VAL A 92 17.25 6.95 1.50
CA VAL A 92 16.64 5.62 1.44
C VAL A 92 16.20 5.15 2.84
N GLN A 93 17.01 5.39 3.88
CA GLN A 93 16.65 5.10 5.27
C GLN A 93 15.40 5.88 5.72
N ARG A 94 15.32 7.19 5.41
CA ARG A 94 14.13 8.00 5.72
C ARG A 94 12.88 7.50 5.00
N LEU A 95 13.02 7.17 3.72
CA LEU A 95 11.93 6.58 2.92
C LEU A 95 11.49 5.24 3.51
N ALA A 96 12.43 4.40 3.96
CA ALA A 96 12.11 3.13 4.61
C ALA A 96 11.33 3.35 5.92
N SER A 97 11.71 4.32 6.76
CA SER A 97 10.96 4.65 7.97
C SER A 97 9.54 5.11 7.67
N GLN A 98 9.36 6.00 6.69
CA GLN A 98 8.05 6.46 6.25
C GLN A 98 7.19 5.32 5.69
N MET A 99 7.77 4.49 4.82
CA MET A 99 7.08 3.35 4.22
C MET A 99 6.57 2.37 5.27
N ARG A 100 7.36 2.13 6.33
CA ARG A 100 6.93 1.32 7.48
C ARG A 100 5.74 1.93 8.21
N TYR A 101 5.74 3.25 8.41
CA TYR A 101 4.61 3.96 9.03
C TYR A 101 3.33 3.79 8.20
N ARG A 102 3.39 4.09 6.89
CA ARG A 102 2.24 3.94 5.97
C ARG A 102 1.73 2.50 5.90
N CYS A 103 2.61 1.51 5.85
CA CYS A 103 2.20 0.09 5.90
C CYS A 103 1.51 -0.27 7.22
N ASN A 104 1.97 0.26 8.35
CA ASN A 104 1.36 -0.01 9.65
C ASN A 104 -0.07 0.56 9.73
N GLU A 105 -0.27 1.78 9.25
CA GLU A 105 -1.61 2.40 9.15
C GLU A 105 -2.55 1.62 8.21
N GLY A 106 -2.00 1.02 7.15
CA GLY A 106 -2.76 0.26 6.16
C GLY A 106 -2.90 -1.24 6.42
N GLY A 107 -2.52 -1.73 7.59
CA GLY A 107 -2.62 -3.16 7.92
C GLY A 107 -1.68 -4.04 7.10
N SER A 108 -0.40 -3.67 7.06
CA SER A 108 0.69 -4.32 6.31
C SER A 108 0.73 -4.05 4.80
N GLU A 109 -0.01 -3.05 4.31
CA GLU A 109 0.05 -2.60 2.91
C GLU A 109 -0.08 -1.07 2.81
N CYS A 110 0.70 -0.46 1.91
CA CYS A 110 0.54 0.95 1.53
C CYS A 110 0.64 1.16 0.02
N ILE A 111 0.14 2.32 -0.42
CA ILE A 111 0.09 2.71 -1.83
C ILE A 111 0.90 3.98 -2.03
N TYR A 112 1.86 3.93 -2.94
CA TYR A 112 2.61 5.10 -3.39
C TYR A 112 2.06 5.59 -4.72
N ARG A 113 1.68 6.88 -4.78
CA ARG A 113 1.31 7.56 -6.03
C ARG A 113 2.47 8.44 -6.50
N LEU A 114 3.06 8.06 -7.62
CA LEU A 114 4.27 8.67 -8.15
C LEU A 114 3.96 9.62 -9.30
N GLY A 115 4.61 10.78 -9.32
CA GLY A 115 4.29 11.85 -10.26
C GLY A 115 3.11 12.70 -9.80
N VAL A 116 2.77 12.66 -8.51
CA VAL A 116 1.72 13.49 -7.90
C VAL A 116 2.36 14.38 -6.84
N GLU A 117 1.95 15.63 -6.78
CA GLU A 117 2.33 16.58 -5.73
C GLU A 117 1.41 16.44 -4.52
N ASP A 118 1.86 16.91 -3.35
CA ASP A 118 1.14 16.74 -2.07
C ASP A 118 -0.24 17.42 -2.09
N ASP A 119 -0.44 18.44 -2.94
CA ASP A 119 -1.74 19.10 -3.18
C ASP A 119 -2.70 18.30 -4.08
N GLY A 120 -2.26 17.13 -4.57
CA GLY A 120 -3.03 16.27 -5.48
C GLY A 120 -2.86 16.59 -6.97
N THR A 121 -1.96 17.52 -7.34
CA THR A 121 -1.69 17.84 -8.75
C THR A 121 -0.93 16.71 -9.45
N MET A 122 -1.48 16.21 -10.55
CA MET A 122 -0.89 15.10 -11.33
C MET A 122 0.11 15.62 -12.38
N THR A 123 1.33 15.94 -11.96
CA THR A 123 2.40 16.43 -12.86
C THR A 123 2.99 15.32 -13.76
N GLY A 124 2.97 14.08 -13.27
CA GLY A 124 3.48 12.89 -13.94
C GLY A 124 5.00 12.80 -14.03
N LEU A 125 5.49 11.58 -14.27
CA LEU A 125 6.90 11.25 -14.48
C LEU A 125 7.16 10.85 -15.93
N THR A 126 8.37 11.12 -16.42
CA THR A 126 8.88 10.44 -17.62
C THR A 126 9.26 9.00 -17.26
N GLU A 127 9.48 8.16 -18.27
CA GLU A 127 9.86 6.77 -18.03
C GLU A 127 11.22 6.69 -17.31
N GLU A 128 12.19 7.52 -17.67
CA GLU A 128 13.52 7.56 -17.03
C GLU A 128 13.43 7.97 -15.55
N ASP A 129 12.54 8.93 -15.27
CA ASP A 129 12.31 9.44 -13.93
C ASP A 129 11.58 8.42 -13.06
N TYR A 130 10.63 7.68 -13.65
CA TYR A 130 9.98 6.55 -13.01
C TYR A 130 10.99 5.44 -12.66
N GLN A 131 11.87 5.06 -13.61
CA GLN A 131 12.88 4.02 -13.37
C GLN A 131 13.87 4.39 -12.25
N SER A 132 14.19 5.68 -12.10
CA SER A 132 15.02 6.14 -10.97
C SER A 132 14.25 6.14 -9.65
N THR A 133 12.99 6.58 -9.69
CA THR A 133 12.11 6.63 -8.52
C THR A 133 11.83 5.24 -7.96
N ILE A 134 11.46 4.28 -8.82
CA ILE A 134 11.14 2.92 -8.41
C ILE A 134 12.35 2.16 -7.87
N ARG A 135 13.57 2.49 -8.32
CA ARG A 135 14.80 1.95 -7.71
C ARG A 135 14.96 2.38 -6.27
N CYS A 136 14.73 3.66 -5.98
CA CYS A 136 14.75 4.18 -4.61
C CYS A 136 13.69 3.50 -3.72
N ILE A 137 12.46 3.34 -4.23
CA ILE A 137 11.38 2.62 -3.53
C ILE A 137 11.77 1.17 -3.24
N ARG A 138 12.30 0.45 -4.23
CA ARG A 138 12.73 -0.95 -4.07
C ARG A 138 13.86 -1.08 -3.04
N SER A 139 14.81 -0.15 -3.03
CA SER A 139 15.88 -0.12 -2.01
C SER A 139 15.31 0.08 -0.61
N ALA A 140 14.36 1.01 -0.43
CA ALA A 140 13.70 1.24 0.86
C ALA A 140 12.81 0.06 1.28
N ALA A 141 12.08 -0.55 0.35
CA ALA A 141 11.25 -1.74 0.60
C ALA A 141 12.11 -2.93 1.02
N ALA A 142 13.27 -3.13 0.39
CA ALA A 142 14.21 -4.19 0.76
C ALA A 142 14.72 -4.04 2.20
N MET A 143 14.95 -2.81 2.68
CA MET A 143 15.34 -2.56 4.08
C MET A 143 14.27 -2.99 5.09
N ASN A 144 13.00 -2.95 4.69
CA ASN A 144 11.87 -3.35 5.53
C ASN A 144 11.39 -4.78 5.28
N SER A 145 12.02 -5.54 4.37
CA SER A 145 11.53 -6.84 3.90
C SER A 145 10.10 -6.74 3.33
N TYR A 146 9.85 -5.76 2.47
CA TYR A 146 8.57 -5.54 1.79
C TYR A 146 8.64 -5.91 0.30
N SER A 147 7.53 -6.36 -0.27
CA SER A 147 7.36 -6.54 -1.72
C SER A 147 6.83 -5.27 -2.37
N VAL A 148 7.16 -5.06 -3.65
CA VAL A 148 6.74 -3.89 -4.44
C VAL A 148 6.06 -4.38 -5.71
N HIS A 149 4.85 -3.90 -5.98
CA HIS A 149 4.03 -4.29 -7.11
C HIS A 149 3.47 -3.07 -7.84
N ASP A 150 3.72 -2.97 -9.14
CA ASP A 150 3.13 -1.93 -9.98
C ASP A 150 1.63 -2.25 -10.18
N LEU A 151 0.75 -1.31 -9.83
CA LEU A 151 -0.70 -1.48 -9.97
C LEU A 151 -1.22 -0.84 -11.26
N CYS A 152 -0.92 0.44 -11.45
CA CYS A 152 -1.49 1.22 -12.54
C CYS A 152 -0.51 2.26 -13.09
N ARG A 153 -0.64 2.57 -14.37
CA ARG A 153 0.01 3.70 -15.04
C ARG A 153 -1.06 4.51 -15.76
N THR A 154 -1.18 5.78 -15.40
CA THR A 154 -2.14 6.71 -15.98
C THR A 154 -1.40 7.81 -16.75
N PRO A 155 -1.50 7.87 -18.08
CA PRO A 155 -0.94 8.97 -18.86
C PRO A 155 -1.57 10.30 -18.46
N VAL A 156 -0.74 11.33 -18.25
CA VAL A 156 -1.22 12.69 -17.98
C VAL A 156 -1.37 13.43 -19.33
N PRO A 157 -2.54 13.98 -19.66
CA PRO A 157 -2.77 14.74 -20.88
C PRO A 157 -1.87 15.99 -20.97
N ASN A 158 -1.51 16.40 -22.20
CA ASN A 158 -0.78 17.65 -22.48
C ASN A 158 0.62 17.81 -21.83
N THR A 159 1.14 16.79 -21.15
CA THR A 159 2.45 16.81 -20.45
C THR A 159 3.56 16.05 -21.19
N GLY A 160 3.47 15.93 -22.52
CA GLY A 160 4.56 15.40 -23.34
C GLY A 160 4.90 13.93 -23.08
N GLY A 161 3.91 13.09 -22.74
CA GLY A 161 4.09 11.64 -22.55
C GLY A 161 4.39 11.21 -21.12
N ARG A 162 4.24 12.11 -20.14
CA ARG A 162 4.36 11.77 -18.72
C ARG A 162 3.20 10.92 -18.21
N SER A 163 3.43 10.16 -17.16
CA SER A 163 2.41 9.32 -16.53
C SER A 163 2.52 9.36 -15.01
N VAL A 164 1.39 9.23 -14.33
CA VAL A 164 1.32 8.92 -12.89
C VAL A 164 1.35 7.41 -12.72
N TYR A 165 2.02 6.93 -11.69
CA TYR A 165 2.15 5.51 -11.41
C TYR A 165 1.63 5.22 -10.01
N GLU A 166 0.85 4.16 -9.86
CA GLU A 166 0.40 3.66 -8.57
C GLU A 166 1.13 2.34 -8.27
N VAL A 167 1.77 2.28 -7.11
CA VAL A 167 2.62 1.17 -6.68
C VAL A 167 2.14 0.70 -5.31
N SER A 168 1.80 -0.59 -5.19
CA SER A 168 1.51 -1.24 -3.92
C SER A 168 2.80 -1.75 -3.29
N ILE A 169 2.93 -1.50 -1.99
CA ILE A 169 4.02 -1.98 -1.16
C ILE A 169 3.41 -2.79 -0.02
N ARG A 170 3.88 -4.02 0.14
CA ARG A 170 3.31 -4.95 1.12
C ARG A 170 4.38 -5.58 1.97
N GLU A 171 4.13 -5.67 3.27
CA GLU A 171 5.00 -6.40 4.18
C GLU A 171 5.00 -7.90 3.86
N HIS A 172 6.19 -8.52 3.82
CA HIS A 172 6.30 -9.96 3.74
C HIS A 172 5.86 -10.58 5.09
N ASN A 173 4.58 -10.91 5.19
CA ASN A 173 4.12 -11.81 6.25
C ASN A 173 4.42 -13.25 5.82
N GLU A 174 5.60 -13.76 6.21
CA GLU A 174 5.93 -15.19 6.06
C GLU A 174 4.92 -16.10 6.79
N ASP A 175 4.17 -15.54 7.74
CA ASP A 175 3.10 -16.21 8.50
C ASP A 175 1.67 -15.86 8.03
N SER A 176 1.49 -15.12 6.92
CA SER A 176 0.15 -14.81 6.42
C SER A 176 -0.47 -16.01 5.71
N TYR A 177 -1.21 -16.82 6.46
CA TYR A 177 -2.10 -17.81 5.87
C TYR A 177 -3.38 -17.12 5.39
N ILE A 178 -3.69 -17.25 4.10
CA ILE A 178 -4.99 -16.84 3.56
C ILE A 178 -5.96 -18.01 3.81
N ASP A 179 -6.83 -17.87 4.83
CA ASP A 179 -7.92 -18.82 5.07
C ASP A 179 -9.09 -18.55 4.12
N VAL A 180 -9.21 -19.37 3.08
CA VAL A 180 -10.32 -19.30 2.13
C VAL A 180 -11.37 -20.35 2.48
N LYS A 181 -12.51 -19.91 3.01
CA LYS A 181 -13.65 -20.80 3.31
C LYS A 181 -14.53 -20.97 2.09
N VAL A 182 -14.47 -22.14 1.48
CA VAL A 182 -15.29 -22.51 0.31
C VAL A 182 -16.42 -23.44 0.74
N ALA A 183 -17.66 -23.07 0.45
CA ALA A 183 -18.83 -23.93 0.67
C ALA A 183 -19.34 -24.50 -0.67
N ILE A 184 -19.68 -25.79 -0.68
CA ILE A 184 -20.24 -26.48 -1.85
C ILE A 184 -21.68 -26.90 -1.52
N ALA A 185 -22.65 -26.41 -2.31
CA ALA A 185 -24.07 -26.69 -2.14
C ALA A 185 -24.71 -27.28 -3.41
N GLY A 186 -25.78 -28.06 -3.26
CA GLY A 186 -26.46 -28.74 -4.36
C GLY A 186 -27.24 -29.97 -3.89
N SER A 187 -28.11 -30.51 -4.76
CA SER A 187 -28.96 -31.68 -4.47
C SER A 187 -28.17 -32.92 -4.03
N VAL A 188 -28.83 -33.86 -3.35
CA VAL A 188 -28.28 -35.21 -3.14
C VAL A 188 -27.85 -35.79 -4.49
N ASP A 189 -26.71 -36.48 -4.52
CA ASP A 189 -26.08 -37.11 -5.70
C ASP A 189 -25.54 -36.20 -6.82
N CYS A 190 -25.53 -34.87 -6.64
CA CYS A 190 -24.93 -33.97 -7.65
C CYS A 190 -23.39 -33.93 -7.66
N GLY A 191 -22.71 -34.89 -7.00
CA GLY A 191 -21.26 -35.03 -7.08
C GLY A 191 -20.43 -34.08 -6.20
N LYS A 192 -21.02 -33.39 -5.21
CA LYS A 192 -20.27 -32.45 -4.32
C LYS A 192 -19.07 -33.09 -3.63
N SER A 193 -19.29 -34.24 -3.00
CA SER A 193 -18.22 -34.99 -2.32
C SER A 193 -17.18 -35.54 -3.30
N THR A 194 -17.60 -35.83 -4.53
CA THR A 194 -16.70 -36.24 -5.62
C THR A 194 -15.80 -35.08 -6.03
N LEU A 195 -16.35 -33.88 -6.26
CA LEU A 195 -15.57 -32.69 -6.61
C LEU A 195 -14.56 -32.31 -5.52
N LEU A 196 -15.00 -32.29 -4.26
CA LEU A 196 -14.11 -32.04 -3.11
C LEU A 196 -12.93 -33.01 -3.12
N SER A 197 -13.23 -34.30 -3.31
CA SER A 197 -12.22 -35.36 -3.30
C SER A 197 -11.25 -35.30 -4.49
N VAL A 198 -11.72 -34.91 -5.68
CA VAL A 198 -10.84 -34.66 -6.84
C VAL A 198 -9.89 -33.50 -6.56
N LEU A 199 -10.40 -32.41 -5.96
CA LEU A 199 -9.59 -31.23 -5.64
C LEU A 199 -8.56 -31.50 -4.54
N THR A 200 -8.88 -32.32 -3.54
CA THR A 200 -7.94 -32.65 -2.46
C THR A 200 -6.90 -33.70 -2.87
N ASN A 201 -7.28 -34.65 -3.73
CA ASN A 201 -6.45 -35.83 -4.00
C ASN A 201 -5.82 -35.83 -5.40
N GLY A 202 -6.15 -34.86 -6.26
CA GLY A 202 -5.58 -34.69 -7.60
C GLY A 202 -5.90 -35.82 -8.59
N GLN A 203 -6.74 -36.78 -8.20
CA GLN A 203 -7.16 -37.92 -9.02
C GLN A 203 -8.58 -37.70 -9.54
N PRO A 204 -8.81 -37.70 -10.86
CA PRO A 204 -10.16 -37.59 -11.41
C PRO A 204 -11.02 -38.79 -10.98
N ASP A 205 -12.21 -38.53 -10.43
CA ASP A 205 -13.13 -39.59 -10.02
C ASP A 205 -13.58 -40.36 -11.26
N ASN A 206 -13.35 -41.67 -11.24
CA ASN A 206 -13.76 -42.59 -12.31
C ASN A 206 -15.24 -43.03 -12.15
N GLY A 207 -16.01 -42.34 -11.31
CA GLY A 207 -17.42 -42.60 -11.05
C GLY A 207 -17.68 -43.83 -10.17
N ARG A 208 -16.62 -44.45 -9.62
CA ARG A 208 -16.72 -45.62 -8.71
C ARG A 208 -16.36 -45.29 -7.26
N GLY A 209 -16.21 -44.01 -6.93
CA GLY A 209 -15.90 -43.58 -5.57
C GLY A 209 -14.44 -43.85 -5.17
N ALA A 210 -13.54 -44.10 -6.13
CA ALA A 210 -12.13 -44.32 -5.87
C ALA A 210 -11.47 -43.13 -5.17
N ALA A 211 -11.93 -41.91 -5.47
CA ALA A 211 -11.45 -40.70 -4.82
C ALA A 211 -11.84 -40.67 -3.32
N ARG A 212 -12.95 -41.30 -2.92
CA ARG A 212 -13.51 -41.29 -1.54
C ARG A 212 -12.78 -42.21 -0.57
N LEU A 213 -12.01 -43.18 -1.07
CA LEU A 213 -11.40 -44.26 -0.28
C LEU A 213 -9.89 -44.08 -0.09
N ALA A 214 -9.29 -43.05 -0.67
CA ALA A 214 -7.91 -42.67 -0.43
C ALA A 214 -7.85 -41.75 0.80
N GLY A 215 -7.96 -42.36 1.98
CA GLY A 215 -7.81 -41.72 3.30
C GLY A 215 -7.15 -42.70 4.26
#